data_AF-I9B5Q8-F1
#
_entry.id   AF-I9B5Q8-F1
#
_cell.length_a   1.000
_cell.length_b   1.000
_cell.length_c   1.000
_cell.angle_alpha   90.00
_cell.angle_beta   90.00
_cell.angle_gamma   90.00
#
_symmetry.space_group_name_H-M   'P 1'
#
loop_
_entity.id
_entity.type
_entity.pdbx_description
1 polymer ?
#
loop_
_entity_poly.entity_id
_entity_poly.type
_entity_poly.pdbx_seq_one_letter_code
_entity_poly.pdbx_strand_id
1 'polypeptide(L)'
;MNKKSLNSFLKESFCTLCKNMKYKKSSIVVNDILFKTTNLFILCFLFITCFISCQDEQLILESPVSTRSIPTPTFDWENADWMPTPSGQSRIPSPWVGQGSIASIYGMDVINDRKSSDGWVLLYNTFETKAPGPLVNPYFILYNKYRGIMRIFLYTTTQFISPSTYLQDGISIISNHKSSLLNFMGEAIVDGSKNKETYSQMQPAPDDGSLPLASNKWYMMQYELAYDEQIAQLPYNSIQLNWYMNYYNVEKIDLNGDFVGTIKSAIGSSSGNNIFSGLGNVGKVTGTGILAGIGDNFLYKNTINEETGENKLGLPKSIFKSAVKGIKSAISKSSSDLPGAIIGAFSAMFSSGNGESKLINLNIDAKITLEGTAKSSGSFPGSPISFWIPGTSIPSSATGYIPYYQESLGVFNFIGKPKIEVTGKGEYIYYDYFDETPVWATLNFPKLDLSQYIRINPTLKNIADIQIREANFLLVPYVVKDYSDMNVVSVTCDSIGEGYINTYTTKYYVNPTEIFYRFEDGPSPESAFDFYARIILDVKPYNGSPTITIEKLFLLEQDFSKVNVTMRNYH
;
A
#
# COMPACT_ATOMS: atom_id res chain seq x y z
N MET A 1 -34.26 3.45 -44.24
CA MET A 1 -34.87 2.15 -44.59
C MET A 1 -34.90 1.27 -43.35
N ASN A 2 -36.04 0.67 -43.03
CA ASN A 2 -36.35 0.14 -41.69
C ASN A 2 -35.87 -1.33 -41.51
N LYS A 3 -35.26 -1.65 -40.35
CA LYS A 3 -34.63 -2.95 -39.99
C LYS A 3 -35.53 -4.18 -40.20
N LYS A 4 -36.86 -4.00 -40.30
CA LYS A 4 -37.82 -5.07 -40.54
C LYS A 4 -37.81 -5.64 -41.98
N SER A 5 -37.43 -4.88 -43.02
CA SER A 5 -37.44 -5.41 -44.39
C SER A 5 -36.21 -6.28 -44.72
N LEU A 6 -35.07 -5.98 -44.10
CA LEU A 6 -33.82 -6.73 -44.31
C LEU A 6 -33.89 -8.15 -43.74
N ASN A 7 -34.51 -8.32 -42.56
CA ASN A 7 -34.69 -9.64 -41.94
C ASN A 7 -35.70 -10.53 -42.68
N SER A 8 -36.69 -9.94 -43.37
CA SER A 8 -37.63 -10.70 -44.21
C SER A 8 -36.94 -11.24 -45.46
N PHE A 9 -36.14 -10.39 -46.13
CA PHE A 9 -35.41 -10.75 -47.35
C PHE A 9 -34.34 -11.83 -47.11
N LEU A 10 -33.62 -11.76 -45.99
CA LEU A 10 -32.61 -12.76 -45.62
C LEU A 10 -33.23 -14.12 -45.29
N LYS A 11 -34.43 -14.15 -44.69
CA LYS A 11 -35.11 -15.40 -44.32
C LYS A 11 -35.70 -16.13 -45.53
N GLU A 12 -36.22 -15.41 -46.52
CA GLU A 12 -36.68 -16.00 -47.79
C GLU A 12 -35.52 -16.50 -48.66
N SER A 13 -34.40 -15.78 -48.67
CA SER A 13 -33.20 -16.19 -49.43
C SER A 13 -32.58 -17.48 -48.88
N PHE A 14 -32.52 -17.63 -47.54
CA PHE A 14 -31.98 -18.84 -46.91
C PHE A 14 -32.89 -20.07 -47.08
N CYS A 15 -34.21 -19.90 -46.99
CA CYS A 15 -35.16 -21.00 -47.20
C CYS A 15 -35.15 -21.53 -48.64
N THR A 16 -34.86 -20.67 -49.62
CA THR A 16 -34.78 -21.06 -51.04
C THR A 16 -33.48 -21.84 -51.32
N LEU A 17 -32.37 -21.47 -50.68
CA LEU A 17 -31.09 -22.18 -50.80
C LEU A 17 -31.16 -23.60 -50.22
N CYS A 18 -31.83 -23.78 -49.07
CA CYS A 18 -31.97 -25.10 -48.44
C CYS A 18 -32.90 -26.05 -49.21
N LYS A 19 -33.86 -25.54 -49.98
CA LYS A 19 -34.77 -26.39 -50.81
C LYS A 19 -34.10 -26.94 -52.06
N ASN A 20 -33.05 -26.29 -52.58
CA ASN A 20 -32.36 -26.73 -53.80
C ASN A 20 -31.23 -27.75 -53.58
N MET A 21 -30.95 -28.16 -52.33
CA MET A 21 -29.89 -29.14 -52.01
C MET A 21 -30.35 -30.60 -51.88
N LYS A 22 -31.50 -30.96 -52.47
CA LYS A 22 -31.89 -32.37 -52.65
C LYS A 22 -32.20 -32.60 -54.13
N TYR A 23 -31.23 -33.12 -54.90
CA TYR A 23 -31.39 -34.20 -55.89
C TYR A 23 -30.06 -34.51 -56.63
N LYS A 24 -29.60 -35.75 -56.42
CA LYS A 24 -28.84 -36.68 -57.27
C LYS A 24 -28.04 -36.20 -58.50
N LYS A 25 -26.71 -36.32 -58.39
CA LYS A 25 -25.72 -36.98 -59.28
C LYS A 25 -25.95 -36.90 -60.82
N SER A 26 -25.34 -35.92 -61.48
CA SER A 26 -24.77 -36.08 -62.84
C SER A 26 -23.72 -35.01 -63.18
N SER A 27 -22.51 -35.51 -63.48
CA SER A 27 -21.47 -35.00 -64.39
C SER A 27 -21.05 -33.52 -64.35
N ILE A 28 -19.93 -33.24 -63.66
CA ILE A 28 -18.67 -32.55 -64.07
C ILE A 28 -18.73 -31.20 -64.82
N VAL A 29 -19.78 -30.83 -65.54
CA VAL A 29 -19.87 -29.59 -66.34
C VAL A 29 -20.43 -28.40 -65.53
N VAL A 30 -21.12 -28.66 -64.41
CA VAL A 30 -21.72 -27.59 -63.57
C VAL A 30 -20.66 -26.88 -62.71
N ASN A 31 -19.62 -27.58 -62.25
CA ASN A 31 -18.61 -26.99 -61.36
C ASN A 31 -17.73 -25.94 -62.04
N ASP A 32 -17.39 -26.10 -63.33
CA ASP A 32 -16.57 -25.10 -64.04
C ASP A 32 -17.34 -23.81 -64.34
N ILE A 33 -18.64 -23.91 -64.60
CA ILE A 33 -19.51 -22.74 -64.83
C ILE A 33 -19.79 -22.02 -63.50
N LEU A 34 -20.02 -22.77 -62.42
CA LEU A 34 -20.19 -22.18 -61.08
C LEU A 34 -18.89 -21.51 -60.61
N PHE A 35 -17.73 -22.13 -60.79
CA PHE A 35 -16.45 -21.57 -60.35
C PHE A 35 -16.06 -20.30 -61.14
N LYS A 36 -16.33 -20.26 -62.46
CA LYS A 36 -16.10 -19.06 -63.28
C LYS A 36 -17.07 -17.92 -62.97
N THR A 37 -18.35 -18.21 -62.71
CA THR A 37 -19.34 -17.18 -62.37
C THR A 37 -19.14 -16.63 -60.96
N THR A 38 -18.71 -17.47 -60.01
CA THR A 38 -18.39 -17.03 -58.63
C THR A 38 -17.13 -16.17 -58.59
N ASN A 39 -16.09 -16.52 -59.36
CA ASN A 39 -14.87 -15.71 -59.46
C ASN A 39 -15.10 -14.37 -60.17
N LEU A 40 -15.99 -14.32 -61.17
CA LEU A 40 -16.34 -13.06 -61.85
C LEU A 40 -17.15 -12.12 -60.93
N PHE A 41 -18.04 -12.67 -60.09
CA PHE A 41 -18.76 -11.89 -59.08
C PHE A 41 -17.83 -11.35 -57.99
N ILE A 42 -16.85 -12.14 -57.54
CA ILE A 42 -15.85 -11.69 -56.55
C ILE A 42 -14.94 -10.60 -57.14
N LEU A 43 -14.53 -10.73 -58.41
CA LEU A 43 -13.74 -9.71 -59.10
C LEU A 43 -14.52 -8.42 -59.32
N CYS A 44 -15.80 -8.50 -59.70
CA CYS A 44 -16.67 -7.32 -59.82
C CYS A 44 -16.92 -6.65 -58.46
N PHE A 45 -17.04 -7.43 -57.37
CA PHE A 45 -17.18 -6.90 -56.02
C PHE A 45 -15.89 -6.19 -55.55
N LEU A 46 -14.72 -6.76 -55.84
CA LEU A 46 -13.41 -6.14 -55.58
C LEU A 46 -13.19 -4.86 -56.41
N PHE A 47 -13.62 -4.85 -57.67
CA PHE A 47 -13.54 -3.66 -58.53
C PHE A 47 -14.46 -2.53 -58.04
N ILE A 48 -15.66 -2.85 -57.56
CA ILE A 48 -16.61 -1.87 -57.00
C ILE A 48 -16.10 -1.31 -55.66
N THR A 49 -15.41 -2.11 -54.83
CA THR A 49 -14.77 -1.60 -53.60
C THR A 49 -13.59 -0.65 -53.87
N CYS A 50 -12.92 -0.77 -55.02
CA CYS A 50 -11.84 0.16 -55.39
C CYS A 50 -12.34 1.54 -55.86
N PHE A 51 -13.58 1.65 -56.36
CA PHE A 51 -14.14 2.94 -56.81
C PHE A 51 -14.89 3.73 -55.73
N ILE A 52 -15.06 3.17 -54.52
CA ILE A 52 -15.66 3.88 -53.36
C ILE A 52 -14.57 4.42 -52.41
N SER A 53 -13.29 4.13 -52.66
CA SER A 53 -12.17 4.79 -51.98
C SER A 53 -11.78 6.11 -52.65
N CYS A 54 -12.75 7.02 -52.75
CA CYS A 54 -12.47 8.44 -52.85
C CYS A 54 -12.95 9.05 -51.54
N GLN A 55 -12.14 8.89 -50.50
CA GLN A 55 -12.22 9.81 -49.36
C GLN A 55 -11.59 11.10 -49.83
N ASP A 56 -12.34 12.19 -49.76
CA ASP A 56 -11.77 13.53 -49.82
C ASP A 56 -10.54 13.55 -48.92
N GLU A 57 -9.37 13.83 -49.49
CA GLU A 57 -8.22 14.27 -48.71
C GLU A 57 -8.61 15.61 -48.08
N GLN A 58 -9.34 15.56 -46.96
CA GLN A 58 -9.11 16.53 -45.93
C GLN A 58 -7.64 16.38 -45.58
N LEU A 59 -6.85 17.33 -46.07
CA LEU A 59 -5.59 17.71 -45.48
C LEU A 59 -5.85 17.87 -43.98
N ILE A 60 -5.68 16.78 -43.24
CA ILE A 60 -5.35 16.83 -41.83
C ILE A 60 -3.99 17.49 -41.88
N LEU A 61 -3.99 18.81 -41.75
CA LEU A 61 -2.82 19.52 -41.29
C LEU A 61 -2.49 18.81 -39.98
N GLU A 62 -1.53 17.90 -40.01
CA GLU A 62 -0.92 17.36 -38.81
C GLU A 62 -0.52 18.60 -38.02
N SER A 63 -1.36 18.96 -37.06
CA SER A 63 -0.96 19.90 -36.03
C SER A 63 0.32 19.30 -35.51
N PRO A 64 1.46 20.03 -35.53
CA PRO A 64 2.72 19.44 -35.09
C PRO A 64 2.44 18.87 -33.72
N VAL A 65 2.45 17.54 -33.61
CA VAL A 65 2.31 16.87 -32.33
C VAL A 65 3.44 17.47 -31.53
N SER A 66 3.09 18.32 -30.57
CA SER A 66 4.08 18.97 -29.75
C SER A 66 4.77 17.84 -28.99
N THR A 67 5.92 17.42 -29.50
CA THR A 67 6.86 16.48 -28.89
C THR A 67 7.53 17.09 -27.65
N ARG A 68 6.95 18.17 -27.11
CA ARG A 68 7.44 18.88 -25.95
C ARG A 68 6.76 18.32 -24.72
N SER A 69 7.54 18.25 -23.66
CA SER A 69 7.03 18.04 -22.32
C SER A 69 5.89 19.00 -22.00
N ILE A 70 4.91 18.48 -21.28
CA ILE A 70 3.80 19.26 -20.74
C ILE A 70 4.14 19.53 -19.28
N PRO A 71 4.48 20.77 -18.91
CA PRO A 71 4.68 21.12 -17.51
C PRO A 71 3.38 20.86 -16.74
N THR A 72 3.49 20.27 -15.56
CA THR A 72 2.35 20.14 -14.65
C THR A 72 1.84 21.55 -14.28
N PRO A 73 0.56 21.87 -14.49
CA PRO A 73 -0.02 23.14 -14.06
C PRO A 73 0.13 23.32 -12.55
N THR A 74 0.50 24.52 -12.10
CA THR A 74 0.62 24.83 -10.66
C THR A 74 -0.61 25.57 -10.14
N PHE A 75 -0.86 25.46 -8.85
CA PHE A 75 -1.88 26.23 -8.13
C PHE A 75 -1.51 26.31 -6.64
N ASP A 76 -2.05 27.30 -5.94
CA ASP A 76 -1.91 27.40 -4.48
C ASP A 76 -2.89 26.45 -3.78
N TRP A 77 -2.46 25.20 -3.57
CA TRP A 77 -3.31 24.18 -2.94
C TRP A 77 -3.62 24.46 -1.47
N GLU A 78 -2.83 25.31 -0.81
CA GLU A 78 -3.00 25.56 0.62
C GLU A 78 -4.16 26.50 0.93
N ASN A 79 -4.34 27.49 0.05
CA ASN A 79 -5.25 28.62 0.26
C ASN A 79 -6.34 28.73 -0.82
N ALA A 80 -6.33 27.86 -1.85
CA ALA A 80 -7.41 27.83 -2.82
C ALA A 80 -8.73 27.38 -2.17
N ASP A 81 -9.75 28.23 -2.26
CA ASP A 81 -11.14 27.85 -1.97
C ASP A 81 -11.72 26.98 -3.11
N TRP A 82 -11.23 27.21 -4.33
CA TRP A 82 -11.74 26.60 -5.56
C TRP A 82 -10.60 26.14 -6.46
N MET A 83 -10.75 24.96 -7.03
CA MET A 83 -9.78 24.41 -7.95
C MET A 83 -9.81 25.14 -9.30
N PRO A 84 -8.67 25.21 -10.02
CA PRO A 84 -8.65 25.72 -11.39
C PRO A 84 -9.53 24.87 -12.33
N THR A 85 -10.57 25.46 -12.89
CA THR A 85 -11.48 24.78 -13.84
C THR A 85 -11.65 25.60 -15.13
N PRO A 86 -11.90 24.96 -16.28
CA PRO A 86 -12.16 25.67 -17.52
C PRO A 86 -13.46 26.47 -17.47
N SER A 87 -13.53 27.51 -18.31
CA SER A 87 -14.73 28.33 -18.44
C SER A 87 -15.95 27.48 -18.84
N GLY A 88 -17.10 27.74 -18.23
CA GLY A 88 -18.34 27.01 -18.47
C GLY A 88 -18.51 25.72 -17.66
N GLN A 89 -17.50 25.27 -16.92
CA GLN A 89 -17.63 24.18 -15.95
C GLN A 89 -18.01 24.72 -14.55
N SER A 90 -18.85 23.97 -13.83
CA SER A 90 -19.12 24.24 -12.42
C SER A 90 -17.84 24.24 -11.60
N ARG A 91 -17.68 25.22 -10.71
CA ARG A 91 -16.51 25.34 -9.84
C ARG A 91 -16.41 24.11 -8.94
N ILE A 92 -15.21 23.59 -8.81
CA ILE A 92 -14.90 22.47 -7.91
C ILE A 92 -14.33 23.07 -6.61
N PRO A 93 -14.95 22.85 -5.44
CA PRO A 93 -14.39 23.33 -4.18
C PRO A 93 -13.10 22.57 -3.87
N SER A 94 -12.19 23.18 -3.11
CA SER A 94 -10.99 22.48 -2.65
C SER A 94 -11.33 21.30 -1.72
N PRO A 95 -10.42 20.32 -1.54
CA PRO A 95 -10.72 19.13 -0.74
C PRO A 95 -10.98 19.41 0.74
N TRP A 96 -10.68 20.62 1.21
CA TRP A 96 -10.55 20.94 2.63
C TRP A 96 -11.88 21.31 3.29
N VAL A 97 -12.82 21.86 2.54
CA VAL A 97 -14.04 22.48 3.08
C VAL A 97 -15.25 22.24 2.17
N GLY A 98 -16.44 22.27 2.78
CA GLY A 98 -17.72 22.17 2.06
C GLY A 98 -18.19 20.74 1.83
N GLN A 99 -19.32 20.64 1.12
CA GLN A 99 -19.95 19.35 0.80
C GLN A 99 -19.08 18.56 -0.17
N GLY A 100 -18.90 17.27 0.11
CA GLY A 100 -18.02 16.41 -0.69
C GLY A 100 -16.53 16.57 -0.37
N SER A 101 -16.16 17.37 0.64
CA SER A 101 -14.78 17.44 1.15
C SER A 101 -14.37 16.15 1.87
N ILE A 102 -13.06 16.01 2.07
CA ILE A 102 -12.48 14.87 2.81
C ILE A 102 -12.78 14.96 4.32
N ALA A 103 -13.35 16.06 4.80
CA ALA A 103 -13.70 16.29 6.20
C ALA A 103 -14.80 15.35 6.73
N SER A 104 -15.57 14.73 5.83
CA SER A 104 -16.54 13.68 6.18
C SER A 104 -15.87 12.36 6.58
N ILE A 105 -14.58 12.21 6.32
CA ILE A 105 -13.81 10.97 6.51
C ILE A 105 -12.66 11.17 7.48
N TYR A 106 -12.00 12.34 7.43
CA TYR A 106 -10.80 12.62 8.19
C TYR A 106 -10.95 13.83 9.10
N GLY A 107 -10.27 13.79 10.25
CA GLY A 107 -10.24 14.88 11.21
C GLY A 107 -9.49 16.12 10.71
N MET A 108 -9.71 17.25 11.41
CA MET A 108 -9.07 18.54 11.09
C MET A 108 -7.54 18.48 11.05
N ASP A 109 -6.94 17.57 11.82
CA ASP A 109 -5.52 17.29 11.85
C ASP A 109 -4.99 16.81 10.49
N VAL A 110 -5.66 15.85 9.85
CA VAL A 110 -5.32 15.37 8.50
C VAL A 110 -5.61 16.44 7.45
N ILE A 111 -6.74 17.15 7.58
CA ILE A 111 -7.11 18.24 6.65
C ILE A 111 -6.07 19.36 6.68
N ASN A 112 -5.56 19.70 7.87
CA ASN A 112 -4.59 20.77 8.06
C ASN A 112 -3.16 20.37 7.76
N ASP A 113 -2.84 19.08 7.74
CA ASP A 113 -1.57 18.54 7.29
C ASP A 113 -1.41 18.62 5.75
N ARG A 114 -1.34 19.84 5.22
CA ARG A 114 -1.19 20.11 3.78
C ARG A 114 -0.22 21.25 3.46
N LYS A 115 0.37 21.85 4.48
CA LYS A 115 1.15 23.08 4.37
C LYS A 115 2.55 22.81 3.82
N SER A 116 3.01 23.68 2.92
CA SER A 116 4.36 23.64 2.35
C SER A 116 5.44 23.88 3.40
N SER A 117 5.13 24.67 4.43
CA SER A 117 5.98 24.79 5.61
C SER A 117 6.30 23.42 6.19
N ASP A 118 5.33 22.51 6.26
CA ASP A 118 5.49 21.16 6.80
C ASP A 118 6.08 20.15 5.79
N GLY A 119 6.55 20.63 4.64
CA GLY A 119 7.26 19.84 3.64
C GLY A 119 6.40 19.32 2.49
N TRP A 120 5.10 19.65 2.46
CA TRP A 120 4.23 19.29 1.34
C TRP A 120 4.58 20.08 0.08
N VAL A 121 4.71 19.39 -1.05
CA VAL A 121 4.93 19.99 -2.37
C VAL A 121 3.99 19.36 -3.37
N LEU A 122 3.59 20.13 -4.38
CA LEU A 122 2.85 19.59 -5.51
C LEU A 122 3.75 18.64 -6.31
N LEU A 123 3.23 17.46 -6.61
CA LEU A 123 3.88 16.44 -7.44
C LEU A 123 3.28 16.42 -8.85
N TYR A 124 1.96 16.29 -8.93
CA TYR A 124 1.18 16.27 -10.17
C TYR A 124 -0.14 17.01 -9.99
N ASN A 125 -0.70 17.53 -11.07
CA ASN A 125 -1.98 18.24 -11.08
C ASN A 125 -2.60 18.17 -12.48
N THR A 126 -3.89 17.89 -12.55
CA THR A 126 -4.67 17.91 -13.80
C THR A 126 -5.69 19.04 -13.87
N PHE A 127 -5.79 19.88 -12.83
CA PHE A 127 -6.66 21.04 -12.83
C PHE A 127 -6.07 22.17 -13.67
N GLU A 128 -6.83 22.63 -14.67
CA GLU A 128 -6.38 23.64 -15.64
C GLU A 128 -7.56 24.51 -16.11
N THR A 129 -7.36 25.83 -16.08
CA THR A 129 -8.31 26.85 -16.54
C THR A 129 -8.47 26.92 -18.06
N LYS A 130 -7.46 26.46 -18.81
CA LYS A 130 -7.42 26.47 -20.26
C LYS A 130 -7.67 25.11 -20.90
N ALA A 131 -8.20 24.15 -20.14
CA ALA A 131 -8.53 22.84 -20.69
C ALA A 131 -9.54 22.96 -21.85
N PRO A 132 -9.40 22.18 -22.93
CA PRO A 132 -10.25 22.29 -24.12
C PRO A 132 -11.70 21.84 -23.90
N GLY A 133 -11.98 21.19 -22.76
CA GLY A 133 -13.32 20.76 -22.36
C GLY A 133 -13.40 20.54 -20.85
N PRO A 134 -14.58 20.16 -20.33
CA PRO A 134 -14.77 19.93 -18.90
C PRO A 134 -13.81 18.86 -18.37
N LEU A 135 -13.24 19.12 -17.19
CA LEU A 135 -12.41 18.18 -16.47
C LEU A 135 -13.24 16.99 -16.01
N VAL A 136 -12.80 15.78 -16.36
CA VAL A 136 -13.42 14.52 -15.95
C VAL A 136 -12.54 13.85 -14.92
N ASN A 137 -13.09 13.60 -13.74
CA ASN A 137 -12.41 13.00 -12.59
C ASN A 137 -10.99 13.58 -12.33
N PRO A 138 -10.82 14.91 -12.22
CA PRO A 138 -9.50 15.51 -12.07
C PRO A 138 -8.86 15.16 -10.73
N TYR A 139 -7.53 15.17 -10.70
CA TYR A 139 -6.75 14.87 -9.50
C TYR A 139 -5.53 15.78 -9.36
N PHE A 140 -5.00 15.83 -8.16
CA PHE A 140 -3.66 16.34 -7.89
C PHE A 140 -2.98 15.48 -6.83
N ILE A 141 -1.66 15.54 -6.78
CA ILE A 141 -0.84 14.73 -5.89
C ILE A 141 0.07 15.66 -5.11
N LEU A 142 0.08 15.52 -3.79
CA LEU A 142 1.04 16.15 -2.90
C LEU A 142 2.05 15.11 -2.40
N TYR A 143 3.31 15.53 -2.26
CA TYR A 143 4.37 14.73 -1.68
C TYR A 143 4.97 15.48 -0.49
N ASN A 144 5.17 14.80 0.64
CA ASN A 144 5.85 15.35 1.79
C ASN A 144 7.31 14.91 1.81
N LYS A 145 8.21 15.85 1.52
CA LYS A 145 9.65 15.58 1.40
C LYS A 145 10.35 15.19 2.71
N TYR A 146 9.78 15.53 3.87
CA TYR A 146 10.36 15.18 5.18
C TYR A 146 9.83 13.85 5.73
N ARG A 147 8.71 13.36 5.21
CA ARG A 147 8.03 12.14 5.68
C ARG A 147 8.02 11.00 4.66
N GLY A 148 8.33 11.27 3.38
CA GLY A 148 8.22 10.27 2.32
C GLY A 148 6.77 9.86 2.03
N ILE A 149 5.79 10.68 2.41
CA ILE A 149 4.36 10.41 2.20
C ILE A 149 3.91 11.03 0.87
N MET A 150 3.22 10.25 0.04
CA MET A 150 2.48 10.72 -1.11
C MET A 150 0.97 10.68 -0.82
N ARG A 151 0.26 11.77 -1.12
CA ARG A 151 -1.20 11.88 -1.05
C ARG A 151 -1.79 12.22 -2.40
N ILE A 152 -2.70 11.38 -2.88
CA ILE A 152 -3.45 11.60 -4.12
C ILE A 152 -4.85 12.07 -3.76
N PHE A 153 -5.24 13.22 -4.28
CA PHE A 153 -6.57 13.80 -4.13
C PHE A 153 -7.31 13.68 -5.47
N LEU A 154 -8.34 12.83 -5.49
CA LEU A 154 -9.18 12.61 -6.67
C LEU A 154 -10.56 13.22 -6.42
N TYR A 155 -11.03 14.08 -7.34
CA TYR A 155 -12.40 14.56 -7.34
C TYR A 155 -13.22 13.81 -8.37
N THR A 156 -14.35 13.22 -7.99
CA THR A 156 -15.23 12.52 -8.93
C THR A 156 -16.24 13.46 -9.58
N THR A 157 -16.32 13.45 -10.91
CA THR A 157 -17.41 14.11 -11.66
C THR A 157 -18.37 13.11 -12.28
N THR A 158 -17.95 11.85 -12.41
CA THR A 158 -18.76 10.78 -12.99
C THR A 158 -19.85 10.34 -12.03
N GLN A 159 -21.07 10.11 -12.54
CA GLN A 159 -22.17 9.54 -11.77
C GLN A 159 -22.02 8.02 -11.63
N PHE A 160 -22.32 7.51 -10.44
CA PHE A 160 -22.27 6.08 -10.15
C PHE A 160 -23.70 5.54 -9.96
N ILE A 161 -24.00 4.42 -10.62
CA ILE A 161 -25.31 3.75 -10.58
C ILE A 161 -25.33 2.50 -9.68
N SER A 162 -24.17 2.09 -9.15
CA SER A 162 -24.04 0.90 -8.31
C SER A 162 -23.90 1.28 -6.85
N PRO A 163 -24.67 0.67 -5.93
CA PRO A 163 -24.37 0.78 -4.52
C PRO A 163 -23.04 0.07 -4.26
N SER A 164 -22.04 0.81 -3.78
CA SER A 164 -20.80 0.27 -3.27
C SER A 164 -20.75 0.52 -1.77
N THR A 165 -20.46 -0.54 -1.02
CA THR A 165 -20.29 -0.46 0.43
C THR A 165 -18.83 -0.18 0.80
N TYR A 166 -17.86 -0.44 -0.08
CA TYR A 166 -16.45 -0.17 0.16
C TYR A 166 -15.69 0.20 -1.12
N LEU A 167 -14.75 1.14 -0.99
CA LEU A 167 -13.79 1.48 -2.03
C LEU A 167 -12.44 0.83 -1.73
N GLN A 168 -11.75 0.42 -2.79
CA GLN A 168 -10.36 -0.01 -2.73
C GLN A 168 -9.53 0.91 -3.62
N ASP A 169 -8.48 1.48 -3.07
CA ASP A 169 -7.42 2.09 -3.86
C ASP A 169 -6.18 1.21 -3.87
N GLY A 170 -5.28 1.51 -4.79
CA GLY A 170 -3.97 0.88 -4.78
C GLY A 170 -2.97 1.58 -5.68
N ILE A 171 -1.73 1.18 -5.49
CA ILE A 171 -0.56 1.69 -6.19
C ILE A 171 0.28 0.51 -6.70
N SER A 172 0.96 0.70 -7.82
CA SER A 172 1.87 -0.28 -8.40
C SER A 172 2.99 0.37 -9.18
N ILE A 173 4.09 -0.35 -9.33
CA ILE A 173 5.20 0.02 -10.19
C ILE A 173 5.09 -0.74 -11.50
N ILE A 174 5.17 -0.03 -12.62
CA ILE A 174 5.35 -0.63 -13.95
C ILE A 174 6.81 -0.44 -14.34
N SER A 175 7.58 -1.53 -14.34
CA SER A 175 8.97 -1.51 -14.76
C SER A 175 9.49 -2.92 -15.05
N ASN A 176 10.56 -3.00 -15.83
CA ASN A 176 11.41 -4.18 -15.90
C ASN A 176 12.52 -4.18 -14.82
N HIS A 177 12.63 -3.09 -14.06
CA HIS A 177 13.54 -2.96 -12.93
C HIS A 177 12.80 -3.25 -11.64
N LYS A 178 13.44 -4.01 -10.75
CA LYS A 178 12.92 -4.20 -9.40
C LYS A 178 13.17 -2.92 -8.61
N SER A 179 12.14 -2.43 -7.94
CA SER A 179 12.25 -1.24 -7.09
C SER A 179 11.72 -1.52 -5.69
N SER A 180 12.40 -0.93 -4.72
CA SER A 180 12.08 -0.99 -3.29
C SER A 180 11.15 0.14 -2.84
N LEU A 181 10.73 1.03 -3.75
CA LEU A 181 9.96 2.24 -3.46
C LEU A 181 8.66 1.98 -2.68
N LEU A 182 8.00 0.82 -2.87
CA LEU A 182 6.77 0.45 -2.15
C LEU A 182 7.02 -0.45 -0.92
N ASN A 183 8.27 -0.66 -0.48
CA ASN A 183 8.58 -1.61 0.59
C ASN A 183 8.02 -1.20 1.97
N PHE A 184 7.70 0.07 2.19
CA PHE A 184 7.10 0.55 3.45
C PHE A 184 5.59 0.34 3.54
N MET A 185 5.00 -0.31 2.54
CA MET A 185 3.55 -0.41 2.37
C MET A 185 3.04 -1.78 2.75
N GLY A 186 1.92 -1.85 3.45
CA GLY A 186 1.22 -3.11 3.71
C GLY A 186 1.95 -4.11 4.60
N GLU A 187 2.96 -3.68 5.35
CA GLU A 187 3.67 -4.47 6.36
C GLU A 187 3.99 -3.60 7.59
N ALA A 188 3.74 -4.10 8.80
CA ALA A 188 4.25 -3.48 10.03
C ALA A 188 5.76 -3.74 10.21
N ILE A 189 6.25 -4.87 9.70
CA ILE A 189 7.66 -5.27 9.73
C ILE A 189 8.13 -5.51 8.30
N VAL A 190 9.09 -4.72 7.83
CA VAL A 190 9.53 -4.70 6.44
C VAL A 190 10.56 -5.79 6.16
N ASP A 191 10.34 -6.59 5.11
CA ASP A 191 11.38 -7.48 4.56
C ASP A 191 12.25 -6.72 3.53
N GLY A 192 13.38 -6.18 3.97
CA GLY A 192 14.29 -5.40 3.09
C GLY A 192 14.94 -6.21 1.96
N SER A 193 14.79 -7.54 1.94
CA SER A 193 15.26 -8.40 0.83
C SER A 193 14.23 -8.57 -0.29
N LYS A 194 12.99 -8.16 -0.07
CA LYS A 194 11.89 -8.28 -1.03
C LYS A 194 11.52 -6.90 -1.56
N ASN A 195 11.06 -6.89 -2.80
CA ASN A 195 10.54 -5.69 -3.45
C ASN A 195 9.05 -5.84 -3.68
N LYS A 196 8.29 -4.84 -3.24
CA LYS A 196 6.85 -4.79 -3.45
C LYS A 196 6.54 -4.02 -4.74
N GLU A 197 5.90 -4.70 -5.69
CA GLU A 197 5.51 -4.08 -6.95
C GLU A 197 4.12 -3.45 -6.90
N THR A 198 3.32 -3.80 -5.89
CA THR A 198 1.94 -3.37 -5.78
C THR A 198 1.42 -3.43 -4.35
N TYR A 199 0.50 -2.54 -4.03
CA TYR A 199 -0.20 -2.46 -2.76
C TYR A 199 -1.64 -2.01 -3.00
N SER A 200 -2.58 -2.55 -2.23
CA SER A 200 -3.97 -2.10 -2.20
C SER A 200 -4.41 -1.86 -0.77
N GLN A 201 -5.35 -0.94 -0.60
CA GLN A 201 -6.03 -0.72 0.67
C GLN A 201 -7.51 -0.42 0.46
N MET A 202 -8.33 -0.80 1.44
CA MET A 202 -9.70 -0.35 1.55
C MET A 202 -9.71 1.06 2.14
N GLN A 203 -10.58 1.92 1.62
CA GLN A 203 -10.79 3.26 2.15
C GLN A 203 -11.70 3.24 3.39
N PRO A 204 -11.47 4.14 4.36
CA PRO A 204 -12.38 4.33 5.48
C PRO A 204 -13.78 4.76 5.01
N ALA A 205 -14.81 4.31 5.71
CA ALA A 205 -16.16 4.77 5.46
C ALA A 205 -16.40 6.18 6.05
N PRO A 206 -17.24 7.02 5.41
CA PRO A 206 -17.59 8.33 5.95
C PRO A 206 -18.23 8.27 7.35
N ASP A 207 -17.95 9.29 8.18
CA ASP A 207 -18.51 9.44 9.53
C ASP A 207 -19.93 10.01 9.53
N ASP A 208 -20.29 10.74 8.48
CA ASP A 208 -21.61 11.35 8.30
C ASP A 208 -22.69 10.37 7.81
N GLY A 209 -22.35 9.09 7.64
CA GLY A 209 -23.23 8.05 7.11
C GLY A 209 -23.50 8.16 5.61
N SER A 210 -22.79 9.06 4.90
CA SER A 210 -22.87 9.13 3.44
C SER A 210 -22.31 7.86 2.80
N LEU A 211 -22.81 7.53 1.60
CA LEU A 211 -22.28 6.40 0.86
C LEU A 211 -20.78 6.62 0.55
N PRO A 212 -19.94 5.58 0.67
CA PRO A 212 -18.53 5.66 0.31
C PRO A 212 -18.33 6.11 -1.13
N LEU A 213 -19.21 5.68 -2.05
CA LEU A 213 -19.17 6.06 -3.46
C LEU A 213 -20.21 7.14 -3.78
N ALA A 214 -19.73 8.31 -4.20
CA ALA A 214 -20.55 9.41 -4.69
C ALA A 214 -19.84 10.22 -5.78
N SER A 215 -20.64 10.89 -6.63
CA SER A 215 -20.16 11.95 -7.51
C SER A 215 -20.04 13.28 -6.75
N ASN A 216 -19.23 14.20 -7.28
CA ASN A 216 -18.93 15.50 -6.68
C ASN A 216 -18.32 15.40 -5.27
N LYS A 217 -17.44 14.41 -5.09
CA LYS A 217 -16.78 14.11 -3.81
C LYS A 217 -15.29 13.92 -4.00
N TRP A 218 -14.53 14.34 -3.00
CA TRP A 218 -13.09 14.14 -2.90
C TRP A 218 -12.76 12.82 -2.21
N TYR A 219 -11.75 12.14 -2.75
CA TYR A 219 -11.11 10.96 -2.17
C TYR A 219 -9.64 11.25 -1.95
N MET A 220 -9.10 10.76 -0.84
CA MET A 220 -7.69 10.89 -0.50
C MET A 220 -7.08 9.50 -0.33
N MET A 221 -6.04 9.22 -1.11
CA MET A 221 -5.23 8.01 -0.99
C MET A 221 -3.87 8.40 -0.44
N GLN A 222 -3.41 7.73 0.63
CA GLN A 222 -2.12 8.02 1.26
C GLN A 222 -1.21 6.80 1.19
N TYR A 223 0.06 7.05 0.86
CA TYR A 223 1.08 6.05 0.60
C TYR A 223 2.41 6.50 1.18
N GLU A 224 3.08 5.65 1.97
CA GLU A 224 4.42 5.92 2.48
C GLU A 224 5.47 5.21 1.60
N LEU A 225 6.38 6.00 1.03
CA LEU A 225 7.35 5.53 0.05
C LEU A 225 8.73 5.37 0.69
N ALA A 226 9.38 4.23 0.42
CA ALA A 226 10.77 4.01 0.80
C ALA A 226 11.72 4.67 -0.20
N TYR A 227 12.93 5.03 0.22
CA TYR A 227 13.94 5.53 -0.71
C TYR A 227 14.49 4.40 -1.59
N ASP A 228 14.66 4.64 -2.88
CA ASP A 228 15.30 3.71 -3.80
C ASP A 228 16.43 4.42 -4.56
N GLU A 229 17.67 4.03 -4.25
CA GLU A 229 18.86 4.66 -4.82
C GLU A 229 19.05 4.39 -6.32
N GLN A 230 18.42 3.35 -6.85
CA GLN A 230 18.57 2.97 -8.26
C GLN A 230 17.72 3.85 -9.18
N ILE A 231 16.61 4.41 -8.68
CA ILE A 231 15.68 5.23 -9.49
C ILE A 231 16.40 6.42 -10.13
N ALA A 232 17.36 7.03 -9.43
CA ALA A 232 18.11 8.18 -9.95
C ALA A 232 18.91 7.88 -11.23
N GLN A 233 19.21 6.61 -11.48
CA GLN A 233 19.99 6.16 -12.63
C GLN A 233 19.11 5.70 -13.79
N LEU A 234 17.78 5.60 -13.57
CA LEU A 234 16.84 5.07 -14.54
C LEU A 234 16.34 6.18 -15.48
N PRO A 235 16.21 5.90 -16.79
CA PRO A 235 15.47 6.76 -17.71
C PRO A 235 14.00 6.88 -17.29
N TYR A 236 13.39 8.06 -17.45
CA TYR A 236 12.00 8.34 -17.04
C TYR A 236 10.94 7.39 -17.60
N ASN A 237 11.19 6.78 -18.75
CA ASN A 237 10.28 5.87 -19.43
C ASN A 237 10.49 4.40 -19.07
N SER A 238 11.49 4.08 -18.23
CA SER A 238 11.80 2.70 -17.81
C SER A 238 11.04 2.27 -16.55
N ILE A 239 10.48 3.23 -15.82
CA ILE A 239 9.75 2.99 -14.57
C ILE A 239 8.62 4.01 -14.41
N GLN A 240 7.44 3.54 -14.04
CA GLN A 240 6.26 4.37 -13.82
C GLN A 240 5.55 3.97 -12.52
N LEU A 241 4.93 4.95 -11.88
CA LEU A 241 3.96 4.70 -10.82
C LEU A 241 2.55 4.71 -11.41
N ASN A 242 1.78 3.73 -11.00
CA ASN A 242 0.38 3.58 -11.34
C ASN A 242 -0.44 3.60 -10.08
N TRP A 243 -1.56 4.31 -10.07
CA TRP A 243 -2.55 4.18 -9.01
C TRP A 243 -3.92 3.91 -9.62
N TYR A 244 -4.79 3.30 -8.82
CA TYR A 244 -6.13 2.92 -9.23
C TYR A 244 -7.12 3.05 -8.08
N MET A 245 -8.39 3.17 -8.44
CA MET A 245 -9.51 3.08 -7.50
C MET A 245 -10.58 2.18 -8.09
N ASN A 246 -11.06 1.26 -7.25
CA ASN A 246 -12.07 0.26 -7.55
C ASN A 246 -13.17 0.34 -6.49
N TYR A 247 -14.36 -0.11 -6.85
CA TYR A 247 -15.47 -0.23 -5.93
C TYR A 247 -15.89 -1.69 -5.79
N TYR A 248 -16.31 -2.06 -4.58
CA TYR A 248 -16.78 -3.40 -4.26
C TYR A 248 -18.05 -3.31 -3.42
N ASN A 249 -18.85 -4.38 -3.50
CA ASN A 249 -19.98 -4.59 -2.63
C ASN A 249 -19.67 -5.76 -1.70
N VAL A 250 -19.43 -5.44 -0.42
CA VAL A 250 -19.13 -6.37 0.68
C VAL A 250 -20.13 -6.14 1.80
N GLU A 251 -20.66 -7.23 2.37
CA GLU A 251 -21.74 -7.20 3.36
C GLU A 251 -21.18 -6.95 4.77
N LYS A 252 -20.04 -7.57 5.09
CA LYS A 252 -19.41 -7.48 6.41
C LYS A 252 -17.89 -7.61 6.32
N ILE A 253 -17.19 -6.84 7.14
CA ILE A 253 -15.77 -6.99 7.37
C ILE A 253 -15.57 -7.08 8.88
N ASP A 254 -14.76 -8.05 9.29
CA ASP A 254 -14.48 -8.42 10.66
C ASP A 254 -12.96 -8.45 10.85
N LEU A 255 -12.44 -7.78 11.88
CA LEU A 255 -11.00 -7.76 12.17
C LEU A 255 -10.62 -8.79 13.24
N ASN A 256 -11.44 -9.84 13.39
CA ASN A 256 -11.32 -10.89 14.40
C ASN A 256 -11.27 -10.35 15.84
N GLY A 257 -11.82 -9.16 16.08
CA GLY A 257 -12.05 -8.58 17.39
C GLY A 257 -13.56 -8.36 17.62
N ASP A 258 -13.91 -7.30 18.35
CA ASP A 258 -15.32 -6.96 18.55
C ASP A 258 -15.94 -6.39 17.25
N PHE A 259 -17.18 -6.76 16.95
CA PHE A 259 -17.86 -6.25 15.77
C PHE A 259 -18.21 -4.76 15.93
N VAL A 260 -17.64 -3.91 15.07
CA VAL A 260 -17.82 -2.44 15.13
C VAL A 260 -18.74 -1.87 14.04
N GLY A 261 -19.37 -2.73 13.22
CA GLY A 261 -20.36 -2.34 12.21
C GLY A 261 -19.77 -1.73 10.94
N THR A 262 -18.90 -0.73 11.05
CA THR A 262 -18.29 -0.04 9.90
C THR A 262 -16.84 0.31 10.19
N ILE A 263 -15.96 0.05 9.23
CA ILE A 263 -14.54 0.35 9.35
C ILE A 263 -14.28 1.85 9.18
N LYS A 264 -13.60 2.44 10.16
CA LYS A 264 -13.24 3.86 10.21
C LYS A 264 -11.78 4.15 9.86
N SER A 265 -11.10 3.20 9.20
CA SER A 265 -9.67 3.27 8.92
C SER A 265 -9.32 2.58 7.62
N ALA A 266 -8.22 2.98 6.99
CA ALA A 266 -7.76 2.29 5.80
C ALA A 266 -7.23 0.90 6.17
N ILE A 267 -7.47 -0.10 5.32
CA ILE A 267 -6.99 -1.46 5.55
C ILE A 267 -6.27 -1.98 4.32
N GLY A 268 -4.96 -2.15 4.41
CA GLY A 268 -4.08 -2.65 3.36
C GLY A 268 -4.03 -4.17 3.24
N SER A 269 -3.78 -4.67 2.03
CA SER A 269 -3.33 -6.05 1.82
C SER A 269 -1.85 -6.21 2.17
N SER A 270 -1.49 -7.33 2.81
CA SER A 270 -0.08 -7.73 2.95
C SER A 270 0.48 -8.33 1.66
N SER A 271 -0.38 -8.89 0.80
CA SER A 271 0.04 -9.55 -0.44
C SER A 271 -1.05 -9.49 -1.53
N GLY A 272 -0.98 -8.52 -2.43
CA GLY A 272 -1.71 -8.52 -3.71
C GLY A 272 -2.54 -7.26 -4.01
N ASN A 273 -2.98 -7.18 -5.27
CA ASN A 273 -3.61 -6.01 -5.90
C ASN A 273 -5.14 -5.93 -5.68
N ASN A 274 -5.71 -6.91 -4.97
CA ASN A 274 -7.14 -6.98 -4.69
C ASN A 274 -7.40 -7.72 -3.36
N ILE A 275 -7.78 -6.95 -2.35
CA ILE A 275 -8.13 -7.43 -1.00
C ILE A 275 -9.34 -8.37 -1.04
N PHE A 276 -10.21 -8.23 -2.04
CA PHE A 276 -11.45 -8.97 -2.17
C PHE A 276 -11.36 -10.19 -3.09
N SER A 277 -10.17 -10.54 -3.59
CA SER A 277 -9.98 -11.61 -4.58
C SER A 277 -10.50 -12.99 -4.17
N GLY A 278 -10.66 -13.26 -2.87
CA GLY A 278 -11.24 -14.51 -2.37
C GLY A 278 -12.78 -14.54 -2.24
N LEU A 279 -13.47 -13.39 -2.26
CA LEU A 279 -14.89 -13.23 -1.88
C LEU A 279 -15.90 -13.70 -2.94
N GLY A 280 -15.49 -14.61 -3.84
CA GLY A 280 -16.34 -15.10 -4.93
C GLY A 280 -17.58 -15.89 -4.46
N ASN A 281 -17.64 -17.20 -4.75
CA ASN A 281 -18.76 -18.05 -4.31
C ASN A 281 -18.68 -18.46 -2.84
N VAL A 282 -17.58 -18.12 -2.17
CA VAL A 282 -17.30 -18.47 -0.78
C VAL A 282 -17.71 -17.26 0.05
N GLY A 283 -18.83 -17.34 0.76
CA GLY A 283 -19.39 -16.21 1.50
C GLY A 283 -18.52 -15.67 2.65
N LYS A 284 -17.31 -16.20 2.84
CA LYS A 284 -16.35 -15.83 3.87
C LYS A 284 -14.92 -16.11 3.42
N VAL A 285 -14.02 -15.15 3.62
CA VAL A 285 -12.58 -15.25 3.38
C VAL A 285 -11.85 -14.73 4.60
N THR A 286 -10.83 -15.43 5.06
CA THR A 286 -9.94 -14.92 6.12
C THR A 286 -8.53 -14.75 5.55
N GLY A 287 -7.90 -13.63 5.87
CA GLY A 287 -6.55 -13.27 5.48
C GLY A 287 -5.87 -12.38 6.52
N THR A 288 -4.68 -11.92 6.18
CA THR A 288 -3.91 -10.94 6.96
C THR A 288 -3.90 -9.61 6.21
N GLY A 289 -3.95 -8.51 6.93
CA GLY A 289 -3.72 -7.18 6.35
C GLY A 289 -3.32 -6.16 7.40
N ILE A 290 -3.19 -4.92 6.98
CA ILE A 290 -2.67 -3.83 7.80
C ILE A 290 -3.74 -2.77 8.00
N LEU A 291 -4.11 -2.48 9.24
CA LEU A 291 -4.89 -1.30 9.56
C LEU A 291 -3.96 -0.09 9.58
N ALA A 292 -4.23 0.87 8.69
CA ALA A 292 -3.52 2.12 8.59
C ALA A 292 -4.26 3.22 9.37
N GLY A 293 -3.59 3.76 10.39
CA GLY A 293 -4.10 4.84 11.22
C GLY A 293 -3.43 6.16 10.86
N ILE A 294 -4.22 7.17 10.46
CA ILE A 294 -3.72 8.50 10.16
C ILE A 294 -4.35 9.55 11.08
N GLY A 295 -3.56 10.55 11.44
CA GLY A 295 -4.04 11.70 12.19
C GLY A 295 -3.65 11.71 13.67
N ASP A 296 -3.93 12.83 14.31
CA ASP A 296 -3.64 13.06 15.72
C ASP A 296 -4.48 12.16 16.59
N ASN A 297 -3.82 11.54 17.56
CA ASN A 297 -4.47 10.76 18.60
C ASN A 297 -5.37 9.66 18.02
N PHE A 298 -5.04 9.13 16.84
CA PHE A 298 -5.85 8.14 16.12
C PHE A 298 -6.28 6.97 17.01
N LEU A 299 -5.35 6.36 17.75
CA LEU A 299 -5.69 5.29 18.69
C LEU A 299 -6.51 5.80 19.87
N TYR A 300 -6.22 6.98 20.43
CA TYR A 300 -7.00 7.52 21.56
C TYR A 300 -8.44 7.84 21.18
N LYS A 301 -8.69 8.44 20.01
CA LYS A 301 -10.03 8.72 19.47
C LYS A 301 -10.85 7.44 19.30
N ASN A 302 -10.17 6.34 19.02
CA ASN A 302 -10.75 5.01 18.86
C ASN A 302 -10.73 4.15 20.13
N THR A 303 -10.23 4.66 21.26
CA THR A 303 -10.26 3.96 22.54
C THR A 303 -11.65 4.07 23.15
N ILE A 304 -12.22 2.95 23.60
CA ILE A 304 -13.42 2.91 24.44
C ILE A 304 -12.99 2.75 25.91
N ASN A 305 -12.10 1.78 26.18
CA ASN A 305 -11.51 1.57 27.49
C ASN A 305 -10.04 1.17 27.34
N GLU A 306 -9.14 2.00 27.87
CA GLU A 306 -7.69 1.80 27.77
C GLU A 306 -7.19 0.61 28.60
N GLU A 307 -7.78 0.37 29.78
CA GLU A 307 -7.38 -0.70 30.69
C GLU A 307 -7.69 -2.08 30.10
N THR A 308 -8.83 -2.21 29.43
CA THR A 308 -9.27 -3.47 28.83
C THR A 308 -8.83 -3.63 27.38
N GLY A 309 -8.51 -2.53 26.67
CA GLY A 309 -8.19 -2.54 25.23
C GLY A 309 -9.41 -2.47 24.31
N GLU A 310 -10.60 -2.22 24.86
CA GLU A 310 -11.83 -2.06 24.08
C GLU A 310 -11.74 -0.83 23.16
N ASN A 311 -12.16 -1.01 21.90
CA ASN A 311 -11.90 -0.03 20.84
C ASN A 311 -12.97 0.01 19.75
N LYS A 312 -13.03 1.13 19.04
CA LYS A 312 -13.96 1.40 17.93
C LYS A 312 -13.48 0.86 16.57
N LEU A 313 -12.25 0.32 16.50
CA LEU A 313 -11.68 -0.20 15.26
C LEU A 313 -12.08 -1.65 14.98
N GLY A 314 -12.54 -2.37 16.01
CA GLY A 314 -12.84 -3.80 15.94
C GLY A 314 -11.60 -4.67 15.99
N LEU A 315 -10.45 -4.10 16.39
CA LEU A 315 -9.23 -4.86 16.61
C LEU A 315 -9.35 -5.70 17.89
N PRO A 316 -8.66 -6.84 17.98
CA PRO A 316 -8.53 -7.59 19.22
C PRO A 316 -8.03 -6.68 20.36
N LYS A 317 -8.65 -6.78 21.53
CA LYS A 317 -8.40 -5.89 22.67
C LYS A 317 -6.92 -5.82 23.07
N SER A 318 -6.25 -6.97 23.05
CA SER A 318 -4.81 -7.08 23.30
C SER A 318 -3.94 -6.32 22.30
N ILE A 319 -4.21 -6.49 21.00
CA ILE A 319 -3.49 -5.82 19.91
C ILE A 319 -3.67 -4.31 20.04
N PHE A 320 -4.91 -3.85 20.25
CA PHE A 320 -5.20 -2.43 20.40
C PHE A 320 -4.54 -1.82 21.65
N LYS A 321 -4.66 -2.48 22.81
CA LYS A 321 -4.01 -2.05 24.06
C LYS A 321 -2.50 -1.96 23.91
N SER A 322 -1.90 -2.91 23.20
CA SER A 322 -0.46 -2.95 22.91
C SER A 322 -0.04 -1.78 22.01
N ALA A 323 -0.80 -1.52 20.95
CA ALA A 323 -0.58 -0.37 20.07
C ALA A 323 -0.70 0.98 20.82
N VAL A 324 -1.70 1.15 21.69
CA VAL A 324 -1.86 2.36 22.52
C VAL A 324 -0.66 2.57 23.43
N LYS A 325 -0.20 1.50 24.11
CA LYS A 325 0.97 1.56 25.00
C LYS A 325 2.25 1.91 24.24
N GLY A 326 2.52 1.26 23.11
CA GLY A 326 3.74 1.52 22.34
C GLY A 326 3.80 2.97 21.82
N ILE A 327 2.67 3.55 21.40
CA ILE A 327 2.60 4.97 21.02
C ILE A 327 2.88 5.88 22.22
N LYS A 328 2.27 5.62 23.39
CA LYS A 328 2.54 6.42 24.61
C LYS A 328 4.03 6.45 24.94
N SER A 329 4.69 5.29 24.86
CA SER A 329 6.13 5.18 25.11
C SER A 329 6.96 5.92 24.05
N ALA A 330 6.65 5.77 22.76
CA ALA A 330 7.35 6.49 21.68
C ALA A 330 7.21 8.03 21.81
N ILE A 331 6.05 8.50 22.25
CA ILE A 331 5.74 9.93 22.42
C ILE A 331 6.46 10.56 23.63
N SER A 332 6.72 9.80 24.70
CA SER A 332 7.23 10.27 26.00
C SER A 332 8.76 10.37 26.10
N LYS A 333 9.50 10.12 25.01
CA LYS A 333 10.96 10.34 24.85
C LYS A 333 11.90 9.47 25.71
N SER A 334 11.44 8.43 26.40
CA SER A 334 12.31 7.44 27.04
C SER A 334 12.34 6.14 26.22
N SER A 335 13.31 6.02 25.31
CA SER A 335 13.54 4.81 24.51
C SER A 335 13.98 3.58 25.32
N SER A 336 14.27 3.73 26.63
CA SER A 336 14.62 2.63 27.53
C SER A 336 13.43 1.80 28.02
N ASP A 337 12.21 2.35 27.96
CA ASP A 337 11.04 1.80 28.63
C ASP A 337 9.94 1.40 27.64
N LEU A 338 10.29 1.08 26.37
CA LEU A 338 9.31 0.44 25.49
C LEU A 338 9.14 -1.01 25.97
N PRO A 339 8.02 -1.39 26.61
CA PRO A 339 7.69 -2.80 26.68
C PRO A 339 7.53 -3.22 25.23
N GLY A 340 8.13 -4.33 24.80
CA GLY A 340 8.12 -4.71 23.40
C GLY A 340 6.74 -5.17 22.88
N ALA A 341 5.63 -4.66 23.40
CA ALA A 341 4.25 -4.87 22.96
C ALA A 341 3.99 -4.36 21.52
N ILE A 342 4.94 -4.57 20.61
CA ILE A 342 5.23 -3.77 19.43
C ILE A 342 5.36 -4.64 18.17
N ILE A 343 5.35 -5.97 18.31
CA ILE A 343 5.58 -6.87 17.19
C ILE A 343 4.27 -7.07 16.46
N GLY A 344 4.26 -6.60 15.22
CA GLY A 344 3.09 -6.52 14.36
C GLY A 344 2.29 -5.22 14.49
N ALA A 345 2.79 -4.20 15.21
CA ALA A 345 2.03 -2.95 15.40
C ALA A 345 2.77 -1.66 15.01
N PHE A 346 4.06 -1.70 14.61
CA PHE A 346 4.85 -0.47 14.54
C PHE A 346 5.70 -0.30 13.28
N SER A 347 5.09 0.41 12.33
CA SER A 347 5.75 1.43 11.53
C SER A 347 5.08 2.76 11.87
N ALA A 348 5.84 3.75 12.38
CA ALA A 348 5.27 4.99 12.88
C ALA A 348 6.05 6.24 12.46
N MET A 349 5.34 7.35 12.27
CA MET A 349 5.91 8.68 12.09
C MET A 349 5.27 9.68 13.04
N PHE A 350 6.08 10.58 13.60
CA PHE A 350 5.64 11.59 14.57
C PHE A 350 6.27 12.95 14.27
N SER A 351 5.50 14.04 14.42
CA SER A 351 6.06 15.40 14.50
C SER A 351 6.34 15.81 15.95
N SER A 352 7.43 16.53 16.19
CA SER A 352 7.76 17.10 17.51
C SER A 352 7.03 18.43 17.71
N GLY A 353 6.01 18.46 18.56
CA GLY A 353 5.38 19.69 19.05
C GLY A 353 5.27 19.68 20.57
N ASN A 354 5.50 20.82 21.22
CA ASN A 354 5.18 21.00 22.64
C ASN A 354 3.65 21.15 22.76
N GLY A 355 2.95 20.06 23.05
CA GLY A 355 1.51 20.06 23.33
C GLY A 355 0.62 19.47 22.23
N GLU A 356 0.00 18.34 22.56
CA GLU A 356 -1.34 17.86 22.13
C GLU A 356 -1.66 17.52 20.66
N SER A 357 -0.78 17.76 19.69
CA SER A 357 -1.00 17.29 18.32
C SER A 357 0.29 16.75 17.71
N LYS A 358 0.32 15.44 17.49
CA LYS A 358 1.38 14.74 16.76
C LYS A 358 0.66 13.99 15.65
N LEU A 359 0.90 14.38 14.40
CA LEU A 359 0.35 13.64 13.28
C LEU A 359 1.00 12.26 13.31
N ILE A 360 0.17 11.23 13.42
CA ILE A 360 0.60 9.86 13.45
C ILE A 360 0.23 9.18 12.12
N ASN A 361 1.16 8.41 11.55
CA ASN A 361 0.89 7.42 10.50
C ASN A 361 1.32 6.05 11.05
N LEU A 362 0.39 5.10 11.17
CA LEU A 362 0.63 3.78 11.79
C LEU A 362 0.21 2.66 10.87
N ASN A 363 0.95 1.56 10.93
CA ASN A 363 0.55 0.27 10.35
C ASN A 363 0.44 -0.77 11.47
N ILE A 364 -0.74 -1.37 11.62
CA ILE A 364 -1.01 -2.43 12.60
C ILE A 364 -1.45 -3.70 11.87
N ASP A 365 -0.77 -4.81 12.12
CA ASP A 365 -1.15 -6.14 11.63
C ASP A 365 -2.52 -6.53 12.21
N ALA A 366 -3.42 -6.92 11.33
CA ALA A 366 -4.75 -7.39 11.66
C ALA A 366 -5.06 -8.69 10.91
N LYS A 367 -5.68 -9.65 11.60
CA LYS A 367 -6.36 -10.76 10.93
C LYS A 367 -7.70 -10.22 10.43
N ILE A 368 -7.94 -10.31 9.13
CA ILE A 368 -9.15 -9.77 8.49
C ILE A 368 -9.99 -10.94 7.99
N THR A 369 -11.24 -10.94 8.37
CA THR A 369 -12.28 -11.82 7.85
C THR A 369 -13.26 -10.96 7.05
N LEU A 370 -13.36 -11.24 5.76
CA LEU A 370 -14.31 -10.60 4.86
C LEU A 370 -15.50 -11.55 4.67
N GLU A 371 -16.72 -11.05 4.83
CA GLU A 371 -17.96 -11.81 4.65
C GLU A 371 -18.88 -11.09 3.65
N GLY A 372 -19.46 -11.85 2.74
CA GLY A 372 -20.41 -11.33 1.76
C GLY A 372 -20.26 -11.94 0.38
N THR A 373 -21.04 -11.42 -0.56
CA THR A 373 -21.03 -11.86 -1.95
C THR A 373 -20.49 -10.73 -2.83
N ALA A 374 -19.31 -10.90 -3.45
CA ALA A 374 -18.70 -9.92 -4.35
C ALA A 374 -19.46 -9.81 -5.70
N LYS A 375 -20.78 -9.62 -5.66
CA LYS A 375 -21.72 -9.67 -6.79
C LYS A 375 -21.57 -8.48 -7.75
N SER A 376 -20.94 -7.39 -7.32
CA SER A 376 -20.66 -6.22 -8.16
C SER A 376 -19.34 -5.57 -7.75
N SER A 377 -18.37 -5.61 -8.66
CA SER A 377 -17.12 -4.84 -8.58
C SER A 377 -16.86 -4.13 -9.90
N GLY A 378 -16.04 -3.07 -9.87
CA GLY A 378 -15.63 -2.36 -11.07
C GLY A 378 -14.51 -1.36 -10.81
N SER A 379 -13.88 -0.91 -11.89
CA SER A 379 -12.86 0.16 -11.85
C SER A 379 -13.51 1.52 -12.00
N PHE A 380 -12.91 2.54 -11.40
CA PHE A 380 -13.28 3.91 -11.66
C PHE A 380 -12.97 4.29 -13.12
N PRO A 381 -13.82 5.11 -13.76
CA PRO A 381 -13.53 5.61 -15.11
C PRO A 381 -12.20 6.37 -15.15
N GLY A 382 -11.30 5.95 -16.05
CA GLY A 382 -9.97 6.54 -16.20
C GLY A 382 -8.89 5.93 -15.29
N SER A 383 -9.21 4.93 -14.47
CA SER A 383 -8.26 4.16 -13.64
C SER A 383 -7.86 2.85 -14.34
N PRO A 384 -6.58 2.42 -14.30
CA PRO A 384 -5.45 3.03 -13.57
C PRO A 384 -4.89 4.28 -14.27
N ILE A 385 -4.26 5.15 -13.47
CA ILE A 385 -3.56 6.36 -13.93
C ILE A 385 -2.06 6.18 -13.71
N SER A 386 -1.28 6.42 -14.77
CA SER A 386 0.19 6.30 -14.79
C SER A 386 0.87 7.66 -14.80
N PHE A 387 1.96 7.79 -14.04
CA PHE A 387 2.84 8.94 -14.11
C PHE A 387 4.32 8.54 -13.91
N TRP A 388 5.23 9.38 -14.37
CA TRP A 388 6.67 9.14 -14.23
C TRP A 388 7.10 9.24 -12.78
N ILE A 389 8.10 8.44 -12.39
CA ILE A 389 8.62 8.55 -11.04
C ILE A 389 9.61 9.72 -10.95
N PRO A 390 9.39 10.69 -10.04
CA PRO A 390 10.39 11.70 -9.68
C PRO A 390 11.76 11.10 -9.32
N GLY A 391 12.82 11.81 -9.65
CA GLY A 391 14.20 11.36 -9.48
C GLY A 391 14.76 10.62 -10.69
N THR A 392 13.93 10.11 -11.60
CA THR A 392 14.42 9.54 -12.86
C THR A 392 15.08 10.59 -13.76
N SER A 393 15.90 10.15 -14.72
CA SER A 393 16.50 11.02 -15.72
C SER A 393 15.45 11.42 -16.78
N ILE A 394 14.98 12.67 -16.70
CA ILE A 394 13.98 13.25 -17.62
C ILE A 394 14.69 14.27 -18.54
N PRO A 395 14.90 13.96 -19.84
CA PRO A 395 15.46 14.91 -20.79
C PRO A 395 14.45 16.01 -21.12
N SER A 396 14.92 17.17 -21.58
CA SER A 396 14.04 18.29 -22.01
C SER A 396 13.10 17.94 -23.17
N SER A 397 13.44 16.90 -23.94
CA SER A 397 12.64 16.35 -25.04
C SER A 397 11.63 15.29 -24.60
N ALA A 398 11.50 15.01 -23.30
CA ALA A 398 10.56 14.01 -22.81
C ALA A 398 9.11 14.38 -23.16
N THR A 399 8.35 13.40 -23.66
CA THR A 399 6.95 13.58 -24.08
C THR A 399 5.99 13.09 -23.00
N GLY A 400 5.22 14.00 -22.39
CA GLY A 400 4.26 13.68 -21.33
C GLY A 400 4.27 14.71 -20.21
N TYR A 401 3.57 14.41 -19.11
CA TYR A 401 3.52 15.27 -17.93
C TYR A 401 4.78 15.10 -17.09
N ILE A 402 5.54 16.19 -16.94
CA ILE A 402 6.70 16.23 -16.04
C ILE A 402 6.22 16.46 -14.60
N PRO A 403 6.70 15.68 -13.61
CA PRO A 403 6.38 15.94 -12.21
C PRO A 403 6.92 17.31 -11.78
N TYR A 404 6.17 18.04 -10.96
CA TYR A 404 6.61 19.35 -10.47
C TYR A 404 7.81 19.23 -9.52
N TYR A 405 7.76 18.28 -8.58
CA TYR A 405 8.91 17.86 -7.78
C TYR A 405 9.66 16.74 -8.50
N GLN A 406 10.92 16.95 -8.84
CA GLN A 406 11.70 16.04 -9.71
C GLN A 406 12.84 15.31 -8.98
N GLU A 407 13.00 15.50 -7.68
CA GLU A 407 14.01 14.80 -6.88
C GLU A 407 13.53 13.40 -6.47
N SER A 408 14.46 12.54 -6.03
CA SER A 408 14.14 11.20 -5.54
C SER A 408 13.13 11.20 -4.39
N LEU A 409 12.21 10.22 -4.42
CA LEU A 409 11.19 10.01 -3.39
C LEU A 409 11.71 9.14 -2.22
N GLY A 410 11.01 9.21 -1.10
CA GLY A 410 11.33 8.50 0.14
C GLY A 410 12.41 9.17 0.97
N VAL A 411 12.40 8.93 2.29
CA VAL A 411 13.40 9.50 3.22
C VAL A 411 14.61 8.60 3.36
N PHE A 412 14.37 7.32 3.62
CA PHE A 412 15.42 6.31 3.75
C PHE A 412 14.87 4.93 3.38
N ASN A 413 15.75 3.95 3.35
CA ASN A 413 15.43 2.54 3.22
C ASN A 413 16.45 1.67 3.96
N PHE A 414 16.11 0.39 4.14
CA PHE A 414 16.95 -0.63 4.72
C PHE A 414 17.13 -1.76 3.70
N ILE A 415 18.37 -2.04 3.35
CA ILE A 415 18.69 -2.91 2.22
C ILE A 415 18.98 -4.33 2.69
N GLY A 416 18.29 -5.29 2.09
CA GLY A 416 18.51 -6.70 2.32
C GLY A 416 17.94 -7.19 3.65
N LYS A 417 18.43 -8.36 4.06
CA LYS A 417 18.03 -9.04 5.28
C LYS A 417 19.30 -9.54 5.97
N PRO A 418 19.96 -8.69 6.80
CA PRO A 418 21.22 -9.02 7.43
C PRO A 418 21.12 -10.32 8.22
N LYS A 419 22.19 -11.11 8.15
CA LYS A 419 22.30 -12.36 8.88
C LYS A 419 22.84 -12.10 10.29
N ILE A 420 22.11 -12.53 11.30
CA ILE A 420 22.57 -12.65 12.68
C ILE A 420 22.99 -14.10 12.89
N GLU A 421 24.29 -14.30 13.10
CA GLU A 421 24.80 -15.59 13.54
C GLU A 421 24.54 -15.77 15.04
N VAL A 422 23.68 -16.73 15.37
CA VAL A 422 23.41 -17.11 16.76
C VAL A 422 24.32 -18.28 17.10
N THR A 423 25.09 -18.13 18.17
CA THR A 423 25.93 -19.17 18.75
C THR A 423 25.39 -19.50 20.13
N GLY A 424 25.74 -20.65 20.68
CA GLY A 424 25.26 -20.97 22.02
C GLY A 424 25.47 -22.40 22.44
N LYS A 425 25.05 -22.69 23.67
CA LYS A 425 25.01 -24.02 24.24
C LYS A 425 23.65 -24.28 24.87
N GLY A 426 23.04 -25.42 24.55
CA GLY A 426 21.84 -25.93 25.23
C GLY A 426 22.15 -27.23 25.97
N GLU A 427 21.54 -27.43 27.13
CA GLU A 427 21.59 -28.70 27.88
C GLU A 427 20.19 -29.31 28.04
N TYR A 428 20.02 -30.54 27.57
CA TYR A 428 18.87 -31.39 27.92
C TYR A 428 19.21 -32.22 29.15
N ILE A 429 18.30 -32.26 30.14
CA ILE A 429 18.41 -33.17 31.29
C ILE A 429 17.26 -34.18 31.21
N TYR A 430 17.62 -35.46 31.17
CA TYR A 430 16.67 -36.54 31.36
C TYR A 430 16.50 -36.80 32.86
N TYR A 431 15.25 -36.80 33.34
CA TYR A 431 14.90 -37.35 34.65
C TYR A 431 14.16 -38.66 34.43
N ASP A 432 14.58 -39.75 35.07
CA ASP A 432 14.01 -41.11 34.90
C ASP A 432 12.48 -41.24 35.17
N TYR A 433 11.82 -40.17 35.64
CA TYR A 433 10.40 -40.16 36.00
C TYR A 433 9.51 -39.21 35.18
N PHE A 434 10.07 -38.37 34.31
CA PHE A 434 9.30 -37.47 33.43
C PHE A 434 9.96 -37.41 32.05
N ASP A 435 9.15 -37.40 30.98
CA ASP A 435 9.65 -37.21 29.60
C ASP A 435 10.50 -35.92 29.50
N GLU A 436 11.45 -35.95 28.55
CA GLU A 436 12.42 -34.91 28.18
C GLU A 436 12.11 -33.51 28.74
N THR A 437 12.78 -33.09 29.82
CA THR A 437 12.64 -31.72 30.33
C THR A 437 13.92 -30.93 30.01
N PRO A 438 13.89 -29.95 29.11
CA PRO A 438 15.10 -29.20 28.79
C PRO A 438 15.37 -28.15 29.88
N VAL A 439 16.58 -28.07 30.42
CA VAL A 439 16.77 -27.34 31.67
C VAL A 439 17.34 -25.94 31.44
N TRP A 440 18.30 -25.71 30.52
CA TRP A 440 18.79 -24.36 30.20
C TRP A 440 19.44 -24.25 28.80
N ALA A 441 19.28 -23.10 28.15
CA ALA A 441 20.08 -22.71 26.98
C ALA A 441 20.65 -21.29 27.16
N THR A 442 21.90 -21.10 26.72
CA THR A 442 22.56 -19.79 26.59
C THR A 442 22.84 -19.52 25.13
N LEU A 443 22.23 -18.47 24.59
CA LEU A 443 22.41 -18.01 23.21
C LEU A 443 23.18 -16.70 23.20
N ASN A 444 24.21 -16.61 22.37
CA ASN A 444 25.04 -15.45 22.15
C ASN A 444 24.92 -14.98 20.69
N PHE A 445 24.87 -13.68 20.48
CA PHE A 445 24.80 -13.07 19.16
C PHE A 445 25.76 -11.89 19.06
N PRO A 446 26.40 -11.68 17.91
CA PRO A 446 27.37 -10.61 17.73
C PRO A 446 26.66 -9.25 17.66
N LYS A 447 27.40 -8.19 18.02
CA LYS A 447 27.02 -6.84 17.64
C LYS A 447 27.07 -6.74 16.11
N LEU A 448 25.92 -6.51 15.49
CA LEU A 448 25.83 -6.26 14.06
C LEU A 448 25.67 -4.74 13.84
N ASP A 449 26.57 -4.16 13.04
CA ASP A 449 26.47 -2.76 12.64
C ASP A 449 25.36 -2.62 11.59
N LEU A 450 24.25 -2.02 12.01
CA LEU A 450 23.08 -1.78 11.16
C LEU A 450 23.27 -0.61 10.20
N SER A 451 24.23 0.29 10.45
CA SER A 451 24.40 1.52 9.66
C SER A 451 24.72 1.22 8.19
N GLN A 452 25.44 0.14 7.91
CA GLN A 452 25.79 -0.29 6.56
C GLN A 452 24.59 -0.71 5.70
N TYR A 453 23.44 -1.02 6.31
CA TYR A 453 22.21 -1.42 5.61
C TYR A 453 21.25 -0.26 5.40
N ILE A 454 21.47 0.87 6.07
CA ILE A 454 20.61 2.05 5.96
C ILE A 454 21.05 2.88 4.74
N ARG A 455 20.09 3.29 3.92
CA ARG A 455 20.31 4.20 2.79
C ARG A 455 19.44 5.43 3.00
N ILE A 456 20.06 6.59 3.17
CA ILE A 456 19.36 7.87 3.33
C ILE A 456 19.34 8.58 1.97
N ASN A 457 18.19 9.13 1.60
CA ASN A 457 18.05 9.92 0.38
C ASN A 457 18.98 11.15 0.44
N PRO A 458 19.99 11.24 -0.45
CA PRO A 458 21.00 12.28 -0.39
C PRO A 458 20.44 13.68 -0.69
N THR A 459 19.33 13.77 -1.43
CA THR A 459 18.71 15.07 -1.79
C THR A 459 18.21 15.84 -0.56
N LEU A 460 17.89 15.11 0.52
CA LEU A 460 17.36 15.70 1.74
C LEU A 460 18.42 16.48 2.55
N LYS A 461 19.71 16.20 2.36
CA LYS A 461 20.81 16.89 3.06
C LYS A 461 20.81 18.41 2.81
N ASN A 462 20.22 18.84 1.70
CA ASN A 462 20.11 20.25 1.31
C ASN A 462 18.97 20.98 2.04
N ILE A 463 18.03 20.25 2.64
CA ILE A 463 16.78 20.83 3.19
C ILE A 463 16.50 20.43 4.65
N ALA A 464 17.21 19.43 5.18
CA ALA A 464 17.08 18.94 6.54
C ALA A 464 18.38 18.30 7.04
N ASP A 465 18.56 18.31 8.35
CA ASP A 465 19.51 17.45 9.03
C ASP A 465 18.84 16.09 9.30
N ILE A 466 19.53 15.00 8.99
CA ILE A 466 19.02 13.63 9.15
C ILE A 466 19.95 12.89 10.10
N GLN A 467 19.40 12.46 11.23
CA GLN A 467 20.15 11.76 12.28
C GLN A 467 19.50 10.42 12.59
N ILE A 468 20.30 9.35 12.56
CA ILE A 468 19.87 8.05 13.10
C ILE A 468 19.94 8.20 14.62
N ARG A 469 18.79 8.36 15.26
CA ARG A 469 18.68 8.47 16.72
C ARG A 469 19.00 7.14 17.38
N GLU A 470 18.50 6.06 16.80
CA GLU A 470 18.65 4.71 17.34
C GLU A 470 18.63 3.66 16.21
N ALA A 471 19.52 2.69 16.29
CA ALA A 471 19.53 1.50 15.43
C ALA A 471 19.91 0.29 16.30
N ASN A 472 18.92 -0.53 16.65
CA ASN A 472 19.10 -1.63 17.60
C ASN A 472 18.41 -2.92 17.16
N PHE A 473 18.62 -4.00 17.93
CA PHE A 473 17.96 -5.29 17.74
C PHE A 473 16.77 -5.42 18.68
N LEU A 474 15.68 -5.98 18.16
CA LEU A 474 14.58 -6.47 18.97
C LEU A 474 14.59 -8.00 18.94
N LEU A 475 14.51 -8.59 20.12
CA LEU A 475 14.38 -10.02 20.33
C LEU A 475 12.94 -10.35 20.72
N VAL A 476 12.38 -11.36 20.08
CA VAL A 476 10.95 -11.67 20.18
C VAL A 476 10.74 -13.15 20.37
N PRO A 477 10.24 -13.62 21.52
CA PRO A 477 10.01 -15.06 21.72
C PRO A 477 8.86 -15.60 20.85
N TYR A 478 9.04 -16.78 20.25
CA TYR A 478 8.13 -17.41 19.29
C TYR A 478 6.81 -17.92 19.89
N VAL A 479 6.80 -18.28 21.19
CA VAL A 479 5.63 -18.80 21.93
C VAL A 479 4.46 -17.79 22.00
N VAL A 480 4.63 -16.59 21.42
CA VAL A 480 3.76 -15.41 21.59
C VAL A 480 2.88 -15.12 20.36
N LYS A 481 2.96 -15.88 19.27
CA LYS A 481 2.09 -15.62 18.08
C LYS A 481 0.60 -15.90 18.30
N ASP A 482 0.22 -16.69 19.32
CA ASP A 482 -1.17 -17.10 19.57
C ASP A 482 -1.77 -16.62 20.91
N TYR A 483 -0.99 -16.04 21.83
CA TYR A 483 -1.49 -15.63 23.15
C TYR A 483 -1.39 -14.12 23.38
N SER A 484 -2.55 -13.54 23.67
CA SER A 484 -2.89 -12.12 23.62
C SER A 484 -2.36 -11.25 24.76
N ASP A 485 -1.66 -11.81 25.73
CA ASP A 485 -1.18 -11.05 26.88
C ASP A 485 0.20 -11.57 27.24
N MET A 486 1.30 -10.87 26.90
CA MET A 486 2.55 -10.85 27.68
C MET A 486 3.70 -10.02 27.06
N ASN A 487 4.64 -9.64 27.93
CA ASN A 487 5.74 -8.69 27.74
C ASN A 487 6.81 -9.19 26.77
N VAL A 488 7.19 -8.34 25.84
CA VAL A 488 8.36 -8.54 24.97
C VAL A 488 9.47 -7.65 25.51
N VAL A 489 10.72 -8.09 25.42
CA VAL A 489 11.88 -7.32 25.89
C VAL A 489 12.53 -6.63 24.70
N SER A 490 12.59 -5.30 24.74
CA SER A 490 13.52 -4.55 23.91
C SER A 490 14.92 -4.75 24.48
N VAL A 491 15.85 -5.26 23.66
CA VAL A 491 17.25 -5.42 24.06
C VAL A 491 18.04 -4.32 23.39
N THR A 492 18.20 -3.19 24.08
CA THR A 492 19.08 -2.12 23.59
C THR A 492 20.53 -2.59 23.74
N CYS A 493 21.32 -2.57 22.67
CA CYS A 493 22.70 -3.07 22.66
C CYS A 493 23.66 -2.25 23.57
N ASP A 494 23.18 -1.16 24.17
CA ASP A 494 23.97 -0.21 24.96
C ASP A 494 23.55 -0.13 26.45
N SER A 495 22.56 -0.91 26.93
CA SER A 495 22.14 -0.91 28.34
C SER A 495 22.33 -2.28 29.00
N ILE A 496 23.19 -2.33 30.03
CA ILE A 496 23.23 -3.45 30.97
C ILE A 496 21.89 -3.45 31.72
N GLY A 497 21.03 -4.43 31.45
CA GLY A 497 19.80 -4.62 32.19
C GLY A 497 19.38 -6.08 32.13
N GLU A 498 19.16 -6.69 33.29
CA GLU A 498 18.54 -8.01 33.39
C GLU A 498 17.06 -7.88 33.02
N GLY A 499 16.69 -8.33 31.81
CA GLY A 499 15.30 -8.37 31.38
C GLY A 499 14.65 -9.72 31.71
N TYR A 500 13.56 -9.71 32.48
CA TYR A 500 12.74 -10.91 32.75
C TYR A 500 11.55 -10.97 31.80
N ILE A 501 11.48 -12.01 30.94
CA ILE A 501 10.23 -12.40 30.30
C ILE A 501 9.68 -13.59 31.09
N ASN A 502 8.49 -13.47 31.65
CA ASN A 502 7.68 -14.62 32.05
C ASN A 502 6.66 -14.82 30.95
N THR A 503 6.73 -15.94 30.22
CA THR A 503 5.54 -16.53 29.62
C THR A 503 4.94 -17.51 30.63
N TYR A 504 3.66 -17.89 30.51
CA TYR A 504 2.94 -18.73 31.47
C TYR A 504 3.66 -20.05 31.87
N THR A 505 4.70 -20.47 31.13
CA THR A 505 5.52 -21.69 31.34
C THR A 505 7.02 -21.48 31.08
N THR A 506 7.55 -20.26 30.88
CA THR A 506 8.97 -20.09 30.47
C THR A 506 9.55 -18.78 31.00
N LYS A 507 10.75 -18.87 31.58
CA LYS A 507 11.54 -17.74 32.09
C LYS A 507 12.72 -17.44 31.17
N TYR A 508 12.89 -16.17 30.86
CA TYR A 508 14.00 -15.67 30.04
C TYR A 508 14.77 -14.61 30.83
N TYR A 509 16.10 -14.66 30.75
CA TYR A 509 16.97 -13.58 31.21
C TYR A 509 17.73 -13.07 30.00
N VAL A 510 17.67 -11.77 29.76
CA VAL A 510 18.34 -11.17 28.59
C VAL A 510 19.32 -10.11 29.05
N ASN A 511 20.53 -10.18 28.53
CA ASN A 511 21.57 -9.16 28.59
C ASN A 511 21.93 -8.73 27.15
N PRO A 512 22.70 -7.64 26.93
CA PRO A 512 22.93 -7.06 25.59
C PRO A 512 23.46 -8.00 24.50
N THR A 513 24.10 -9.11 24.89
CA THR A 513 24.74 -10.07 23.96
C THR A 513 24.39 -11.52 24.26
N GLU A 514 23.60 -11.80 25.31
CA GLU A 514 23.36 -13.15 25.82
C GLU A 514 21.89 -13.31 26.26
N ILE A 515 21.30 -14.47 25.96
CA ILE A 515 19.95 -14.86 26.40
C ILE A 515 20.04 -16.18 27.16
N PHE A 516 19.45 -16.22 28.36
CA PHE A 516 19.20 -17.44 29.12
C PHE A 516 17.72 -17.83 29.00
N TYR A 517 17.47 -19.10 28.73
CA TYR A 517 16.14 -19.64 28.47
C TYR A 517 15.94 -21.01 29.16
N ARG A 518 14.74 -21.29 29.70
CA ARG A 518 14.35 -22.58 30.31
C ARG A 518 13.08 -23.17 29.67
N PHE A 519 13.11 -24.41 29.19
CA PHE A 519 11.93 -25.09 28.64
C PHE A 519 11.13 -25.78 29.75
N GLU A 520 9.84 -25.52 29.87
CA GLU A 520 8.95 -26.41 30.64
C GLU A 520 8.14 -27.35 29.74
N ASP A 521 7.87 -27.01 28.46
CA ASP A 521 7.20 -27.89 27.45
C ASP A 521 7.32 -27.33 26.00
N GLY A 522 8.48 -26.79 25.57
CA GLY A 522 8.58 -25.93 24.35
C GLY A 522 9.51 -26.40 23.21
N PRO A 523 9.42 -25.78 22.00
CA PRO A 523 10.10 -26.23 20.77
C PRO A 523 11.61 -25.93 20.77
N SER A 524 12.41 -26.57 19.91
CA SER A 524 13.90 -26.44 19.91
C SER A 524 14.42 -24.98 19.94
N PRO A 525 15.64 -24.72 20.46
CA PRO A 525 16.24 -23.38 20.55
C PRO A 525 16.21 -22.58 19.24
N GLU A 526 16.27 -23.28 18.10
CA GLU A 526 16.24 -22.74 16.73
C GLU A 526 14.92 -22.05 16.36
N SER A 527 13.86 -22.28 17.13
CA SER A 527 12.53 -21.72 16.93
C SER A 527 12.08 -20.81 18.05
N ALA A 528 12.92 -20.55 19.06
CA ALA A 528 12.48 -19.87 20.28
C ALA A 528 12.35 -18.35 20.12
N PHE A 529 13.01 -17.73 19.13
CA PHE A 529 13.02 -16.29 18.96
C PHE A 529 12.97 -15.83 17.50
N ASP A 530 12.42 -14.64 17.28
CA ASP A 530 12.54 -13.82 16.09
C ASP A 530 13.42 -12.60 16.39
N PHE A 531 14.31 -12.23 15.46
CA PHE A 531 15.14 -11.03 15.55
C PHE A 531 14.71 -9.99 14.51
N TYR A 532 14.61 -8.73 14.94
CA TYR A 532 14.28 -7.60 14.08
C TYR A 532 15.27 -6.45 14.28
N ALA A 533 15.51 -5.66 13.23
CA ALA A 533 16.21 -4.39 13.35
C ALA A 533 15.18 -3.27 13.54
N ARG A 534 15.38 -2.42 14.54
CA ARG A 534 14.58 -1.23 14.78
C ARG A 534 15.42 0.00 14.47
N ILE A 535 14.92 0.82 13.55
CA ILE A 535 15.56 2.07 13.14
C ILE A 535 14.66 3.22 13.54
N ILE A 536 15.22 4.17 14.30
CA ILE A 536 14.60 5.46 14.63
C ILE A 536 15.46 6.56 14.03
N LEU A 537 14.85 7.35 13.15
CA LEU A 537 15.51 8.42 12.42
C LEU A 537 14.78 9.74 12.65
N ASP A 538 15.54 10.80 12.90
CA ASP A 538 15.05 12.16 12.98
C ASP A 538 15.37 12.94 11.71
N VAL A 539 14.35 13.56 11.14
CA VAL A 539 14.47 14.55 10.08
C VAL A 539 14.18 15.91 10.69
N LYS A 540 15.18 16.79 10.74
CA LYS A 540 15.08 18.16 11.26
C LYS A 540 15.15 19.15 10.11
N PRO A 541 14.00 19.67 9.63
CA PRO A 541 13.97 20.65 8.55
C PRO A 541 14.73 21.93 8.85
N TYR A 542 15.41 22.49 7.84
CA TYR A 542 16.11 23.79 7.98
C TYR A 542 15.17 25.00 7.96
N ASN A 543 13.93 24.82 7.51
CA ASN A 543 12.93 25.89 7.44
C ASN A 543 12.22 26.17 8.78
N GLY A 544 12.68 25.57 9.88
CA GLY A 544 12.12 25.77 11.22
C GLY A 544 10.88 24.93 11.53
N SER A 545 10.44 24.08 10.60
CA SER A 545 9.32 23.17 10.82
C SER A 545 9.66 22.10 11.85
N PRO A 546 8.64 21.49 12.50
CA PRO A 546 8.82 20.44 13.49
C PRO A 546 9.75 19.31 13.02
N THR A 547 10.59 18.81 13.93
CA THR A 547 11.34 17.57 13.70
C THR A 547 10.37 16.42 13.50
N ILE A 548 10.63 15.60 12.49
CA ILE A 548 9.90 14.37 12.22
C ILE A 548 10.73 13.21 12.72
N THR A 549 10.15 12.35 13.56
CA THR A 549 10.73 11.07 13.96
C THR A 549 10.06 9.95 13.18
N ILE A 550 10.84 9.13 12.49
CA ILE A 550 10.39 7.96 11.73
C ILE A 550 10.91 6.70 12.41
N GLU A 551 10.03 5.75 12.67
CA GLU A 551 10.34 4.46 13.28
C GLU A 551 9.90 3.32 12.36
N LYS A 552 10.84 2.42 12.04
CA LYS A 552 10.60 1.24 11.20
C LYS A 552 11.24 0.00 11.81
N LEU A 553 10.57 -1.13 11.62
CA LEU A 553 11.06 -2.47 11.95
C LEU A 553 11.39 -3.24 10.67
N PHE A 554 12.50 -3.97 10.69
CA PHE A 554 12.98 -4.76 9.55
C PHE A 554 13.25 -6.20 9.97
N LEU A 555 12.90 -7.15 9.09
CA LEU A 555 13.23 -8.56 9.27
C LEU A 555 14.75 -8.78 9.20
N LEU A 556 15.26 -9.63 10.09
CA LEU A 556 16.62 -10.15 10.03
C LEU A 556 16.62 -11.63 9.70
N GLU A 557 17.70 -12.11 9.08
CA GLU A 557 17.94 -13.52 8.85
C GLU A 557 18.66 -14.07 10.06
N GLN A 558 18.21 -15.20 10.58
CA GLN A 558 18.77 -15.81 11.78
C GLN A 558 19.43 -17.11 11.40
N ASP A 559 20.63 -17.35 11.92
CA ASP A 559 21.37 -18.58 11.69
C ASP A 559 21.77 -19.22 13.01
N PHE A 560 21.09 -20.31 13.33
CA PHE A 560 21.33 -21.12 14.51
C PHE A 560 22.29 -22.30 14.25
N SER A 561 22.88 -22.42 13.06
CA SER A 561 23.75 -23.55 12.69
C SER A 561 24.98 -23.74 13.59
N LYS A 562 25.33 -22.74 14.40
CA LYS A 562 26.44 -22.77 15.36
C LYS A 562 26.00 -22.93 16.82
N VAL A 563 24.71 -23.23 17.07
CA VAL A 563 24.21 -23.57 18.41
C VAL A 563 24.48 -25.05 18.68
N ASN A 564 25.28 -25.33 19.71
CA ASN A 564 25.58 -26.71 20.11
C ASN A 564 24.61 -27.16 21.19
N VAL A 565 23.89 -28.25 20.97
CA VAL A 565 22.99 -28.81 21.98
C VAL A 565 23.57 -30.13 22.48
N THR A 566 23.76 -30.23 23.80
CA THR A 566 24.37 -31.40 24.44
C THR A 566 23.34 -32.08 25.33
N MET A 567 23.24 -33.41 25.26
CA MET A 567 22.38 -34.20 26.15
C MET A 567 23.17 -34.66 27.37
N ARG A 568 22.61 -34.47 28.58
CA ARG A 568 23.21 -34.90 29.84
C ARG A 568 22.22 -35.79 30.60
N ASN A 569 22.54 -37.07 30.70
CA ASN A 569 21.75 -38.03 31.47
C ASN A 569 22.21 -37.99 32.93
N TYR A 570 21.28 -37.73 33.85
CA TYR A 570 21.50 -37.95 35.29
C TYR A 570 20.81 -39.27 35.66
N HIS A 571 21.62 -40.27 36.04
CA HIS A 571 21.16 -41.53 36.61
C HIS A 571 20.86 -41.40 38.11
#